data_AF-A0A2N2C4M3-F1
#
_entry.id   AF-A0A2N2C4M3-F1
#
_cell.length_a   1.000
_cell.length_b   1.000
_cell.length_c   1.000
_cell.angle_alpha   90.00
_cell.angle_beta   90.00
_cell.angle_gamma   90.00
#
_symmetry.space_group_name_H-M   'P 1'
#
loop_
_entity.id
_entity.type
_entity.pdbx_description
1 polymer ?
#
loop_
_entity_poly.entity_id
_entity_poly.type
_entity_poly.pdbx_seq_one_letter_code
_entity_poly.pdbx_strand_id
1 'polypeptide(L)'
;MPIPKYQEMMLPLLRYLSDGEKHTTKELYCYLSIFFNLTEEEVKQKMLNRNHGIFYDRLGWAKLYLQKAKLIESVARSTLKITSRGKEVLEDINLSELSPSFLVQFPEFELFLRKATR
;
A
#
# COMPACT_ATOMS: atom_id res chain seq x y z
N MET A 1 4.62 -0.61 -20.04
CA MET A 1 3.40 -1.34 -19.59
C MET A 1 2.62 -0.40 -18.67
N PRO A 2 1.33 -0.60 -18.36
CA PRO A 2 0.64 0.35 -17.49
C PRO A 2 1.19 0.23 -16.05
N ILE A 3 1.62 1.36 -15.48
CA ILE A 3 2.04 1.44 -14.07
C ILE A 3 0.89 0.90 -13.20
N PRO A 4 1.15 -0.06 -12.31
CA PRO A 4 0.12 -0.72 -11.52
C PRO A 4 -0.67 0.29 -10.68
N LYS A 5 -1.94 -0.03 -10.43
CA LYS A 5 -2.79 0.83 -9.60
C LYS A 5 -2.41 0.67 -8.14
N TYR A 6 -2.76 1.67 -7.33
CA TYR A 6 -2.53 1.64 -5.89
C TYR A 6 -3.20 0.42 -5.22
N GLN A 7 -4.35 -0.03 -5.74
CA GLN A 7 -5.05 -1.24 -5.30
C GLN A 7 -4.19 -2.50 -5.44
N GLU A 8 -3.58 -2.69 -6.61
CA GLU A 8 -2.72 -3.84 -6.88
C GLU A 8 -1.44 -3.81 -6.04
N MET A 9 -0.95 -2.62 -5.65
CA MET A 9 0.21 -2.48 -4.78
C MET A 9 -0.10 -2.80 -3.31
N MET A 10 -1.35 -2.67 -2.85
CA MET A 10 -1.69 -2.89 -1.43
C MET A 10 -1.42 -4.32 -0.99
N LEU A 11 -1.79 -5.30 -1.82
CA LEU A 11 -1.65 -6.72 -1.50
C LEU A 11 -0.18 -7.16 -1.36
N PRO A 12 0.71 -6.98 -2.38
CA PRO A 12 2.12 -7.35 -2.26
C PRO A 12 2.83 -6.55 -1.16
N LEU A 13 2.42 -5.29 -0.90
CA LEU A 13 2.94 -4.52 0.23
C LEU A 13 2.58 -5.18 1.55
N LEU A 14 1.31 -5.53 1.76
CA LEU A 14 0.87 -6.19 2.99
C LEU A 14 1.54 -7.55 3.16
N ARG A 15 1.62 -8.33 2.07
CA ARG A 15 2.27 -9.65 2.06
C ARG A 15 3.76 -9.56 2.41
N TYR A 16 4.46 -8.53 1.94
CA TYR A 16 5.85 -8.28 2.33
C TYR A 16 5.98 -7.99 3.82
N LEU A 17 5.04 -7.20 4.39
CA LEU A 17 5.02 -6.93 5.82
C LEU A 17 4.53 -8.12 6.67
N SER A 18 3.97 -9.16 6.05
CA SER A 18 3.45 -10.37 6.71
C SER A 18 4.49 -11.08 7.58
N ASP A 19 5.76 -10.87 7.28
CA ASP A 19 6.89 -11.39 8.05
C ASP A 19 6.80 -10.99 9.54
N GLY A 20 6.13 -9.87 9.83
CA GLY A 20 6.03 -9.33 11.18
C GLY A 20 7.20 -8.43 11.56
N GLU A 21 8.14 -8.24 10.64
CA GLU A 21 9.24 -7.31 10.76
C GLU A 21 8.85 -5.87 10.42
N LYS A 22 9.75 -4.95 10.79
CA LYS A 22 9.60 -3.52 10.55
C LYS A 22 10.31 -3.18 9.25
N HIS A 23 9.58 -2.66 8.27
CA HIS A 23 10.15 -2.31 6.97
C HIS A 23 10.03 -0.83 6.69
N THR A 24 11.06 -0.29 6.06
CA THR A 24 11.06 1.09 5.65
C THR A 24 10.27 1.30 4.36
N THR A 25 9.77 2.52 4.16
CA THR A 25 9.09 2.88 2.91
C THR A 25 10.02 2.74 1.69
N LYS A 26 11.34 2.86 1.88
CA LYS A 26 12.34 2.60 0.84
C LYS A 26 12.42 1.13 0.45
N GLU A 27 12.41 0.21 1.42
CA GLU A 27 12.39 -1.23 1.14
C GLU A 27 11.13 -1.62 0.38
N LEU A 28 9.97 -1.13 0.84
CA LEU A 28 8.69 -1.36 0.15
C LEU A 28 8.73 -0.86 -1.29
N TYR A 29 9.31 0.31 -1.52
CA TYR A 29 9.48 0.88 -2.85
C TYR A 29 10.36 0.00 -3.74
N CYS A 30 11.50 -0.45 -3.22
CA CYS A 30 12.42 -1.33 -3.94
C CYS A 30 11.75 -2.68 -4.25
N TYR A 31 11.15 -3.31 -3.24
CA TYR A 31 10.43 -4.57 -3.37
C TYR A 31 9.32 -4.49 -4.41
N LEU A 32 8.45 -3.46 -4.34
CA LEU A 32 7.36 -3.29 -5.29
C LEU A 32 7.87 -3.00 -6.70
N SER A 33 8.97 -2.25 -6.86
CA SER A 33 9.56 -2.01 -8.17
C SER A 33 10.05 -3.31 -8.83
N ILE A 34 10.66 -4.20 -8.04
CA ILE A 34 11.12 -5.52 -8.49
C ILE A 34 9.92 -6.46 -8.72
N PHE A 35 8.94 -6.47 -7.82
CA PHE A 35 7.75 -7.33 -7.89
C PHE A 35 6.92 -7.06 -9.15
N PHE A 36 6.73 -5.78 -9.49
CA PHE A 36 6.02 -5.38 -10.71
C PHE A 36 6.93 -5.31 -11.94
N ASN A 37 8.20 -5.67 -11.79
CA ASN A 37 9.21 -5.66 -12.85
C ASN A 37 9.27 -4.31 -13.59
N LEU A 38 9.13 -3.21 -12.85
CA LEU A 38 9.11 -1.86 -13.38
C LEU A 38 10.52 -1.41 -13.73
N THR A 39 10.68 -0.77 -14.88
CA THR A 39 11.96 -0.19 -15.25
C THR A 39 12.23 1.08 -14.45
N GLU A 40 13.50 1.48 -14.33
CA GLU A 40 13.86 2.76 -13.72
C GLU A 40 13.13 3.93 -14.37
N GLU A 41 12.86 3.85 -15.67
CA GLU A 41 12.11 4.87 -16.41
C GLU A 41 10.64 4.93 -16.00
N GLU A 42 9.98 3.78 -15.81
CA GLU A 42 8.58 3.71 -15.34
C GLU A 42 8.45 4.16 -13.88
N VAL A 43 9.44 3.80 -13.05
CA VAL A 43 9.53 4.21 -11.65
C VAL A 43 9.83 5.71 -11.53
N LYS A 44 10.72 6.24 -12.37
CA LYS A 44 11.05 7.67 -12.49
C LYS A 44 10.05 8.41 -13.38
N GLN A 45 9.01 7.74 -13.89
CA GLN A 45 8.05 8.34 -14.80
C GLN A 45 7.29 9.43 -14.06
N LYS A 46 7.68 10.67 -14.33
CA LYS A 46 7.05 11.85 -13.77
C LYS A 46 5.70 12.02 -14.45
N MET A 47 4.67 12.25 -13.65
CA MET A 47 3.40 12.67 -14.20
C MET A 47 3.59 14.07 -14.81
N LEU A 48 3.09 14.31 -16.04
CA LEU A 48 3.25 15.61 -16.72
C LEU A 48 2.83 16.82 -15.86
N ASN A 49 1.95 16.61 -14.87
CA ASN A 49 1.41 17.65 -14.00
C ASN A 49 1.82 17.54 -12.52
N ARG A 50 2.74 16.62 -12.14
CA ARG A 50 3.21 16.48 -10.74
C ARG A 50 4.70 16.18 -10.68
N ASN A 51 5.42 16.89 -9.81
CA ASN A 51 6.87 16.75 -9.63
C ASN A 51 7.30 15.40 -9.00
N HIS A 52 6.35 14.51 -8.71
CA HIS A 52 6.58 13.18 -8.13
C HIS A 52 6.24 12.08 -9.16
N GLY A 53 6.99 10.97 -9.12
CA GLY A 53 6.75 9.82 -9.98
C GLY A 53 5.39 9.19 -9.72
N ILE A 54 4.71 8.72 -10.77
CA ILE A 54 3.38 8.10 -10.68
C ILE A 54 3.42 6.93 -9.67
N PHE A 55 4.46 6.10 -9.76
CA PHE A 55 4.66 4.96 -8.86
C PHE A 55 4.76 5.37 -7.38
N TYR A 56 5.48 6.45 -7.09
CA TYR A 56 5.61 6.98 -5.72
C TYR A 56 4.27 7.48 -5.16
N ASP A 57 3.47 8.17 -5.97
CA ASP A 57 2.12 8.62 -5.60
C ASP A 57 1.21 7.41 -5.30
N ARG A 58 1.21 6.38 -6.18
CA ARG A 58 0.43 5.15 -5.99
C ARG A 58 0.84 4.39 -4.72
N LEU A 59 2.13 4.27 -4.45
CA LEU A 59 2.65 3.64 -3.23
C LEU A 59 2.23 4.42 -1.99
N GLY A 60 2.26 5.74 -2.05
CA GLY A 60 1.76 6.62 -0.99
C GLY A 60 0.29 6.36 -0.66
N TRP A 61 -0.56 6.24 -1.69
CA TRP A 61 -1.98 5.90 -1.52
C TRP A 61 -2.19 4.51 -0.94
N ALA A 62 -1.49 3.50 -1.47
CA ALA A 62 -1.56 2.12 -0.96
C ALA A 62 -1.23 2.06 0.53
N LYS A 63 -0.10 2.68 0.91
CA LYS A 63 0.33 2.81 2.31
C LYS A 63 -0.72 3.53 3.15
N LEU A 64 -1.20 4.69 2.71
CA LEU A 64 -2.18 5.48 3.46
C LEU A 64 -3.44 4.67 3.73
N TYR A 65 -3.96 3.96 2.73
CA TYR A 65 -5.19 3.17 2.86
C TYR A 65 -5.03 2.03 3.87
N LEU A 66 -3.92 1.28 3.78
CA LEU A 66 -3.59 0.22 4.74
C LEU A 66 -3.43 0.76 6.18
N GLN A 67 -2.83 1.94 6.33
CA GLN A 67 -2.72 2.61 7.63
C GLN A 67 -4.08 3.04 8.17
N LYS A 68 -4.96 3.58 7.31
CA LYS A 68 -6.31 4.00 7.70
C LYS A 68 -7.20 2.81 8.09
N ALA A 69 -7.01 1.66 7.47
CA ALA A 69 -7.67 0.41 7.85
C ALA A 69 -7.02 -0.29 9.06
N LYS A 70 -5.96 0.27 9.64
CA LYS A 70 -5.16 -0.35 10.72
C LYS A 70 -4.64 -1.75 10.39
N LEU A 71 -4.37 -2.02 9.12
CA LEU A 71 -3.69 -3.25 8.69
C LEU A 71 -2.18 -3.14 8.90
N ILE A 72 -1.67 -1.91 8.81
CA ILE A 72 -0.27 -1.58 9.07
C ILE A 72 -0.19 -0.38 10.00
N GLU A 73 0.86 -0.31 10.78
CA GLU A 73 1.14 0.79 11.70
C GLU A 73 2.54 1.38 11.47
N SER A 74 2.69 2.67 11.75
CA SER A 74 4.01 3.32 11.73
C SER A 74 4.69 3.12 13.06
N VAL A 75 5.76 2.33 13.09
CA VAL A 75 6.56 2.13 14.31
C VAL A 75 7.60 3.24 14.49
N ALA A 76 8.13 3.79 13.40
CA ALA A 76 9.14 4.86 13.44
C ALA A 76 9.08 5.75 12.19
N ARG A 77 9.96 6.77 12.12
CA ARG A 77 10.08 7.64 10.95
C ARG A 77 10.37 6.78 9.71
N SER A 78 9.44 6.83 8.74
CA SER A 78 9.50 6.04 7.50
C SER A 78 9.47 4.52 7.66
N THR A 79 9.16 3.99 8.85
CA THR A 79 9.16 2.56 9.16
C THR A 79 7.75 2.09 9.49
N LEU A 80 7.34 0.97 8.89
CA LEU A 80 6.00 0.40 8.96
C LEU A 80 6.08 -1.05 9.42
N LYS A 81 5.04 -1.51 10.10
CA LYS A 81 4.90 -2.89 10.56
C LYS A 81 3.48 -3.36 10.32
N ILE A 82 3.30 -4.65 10.04
CA ILE A 82 1.96 -5.26 9.99
C ILE A 82 1.36 -5.36 11.40
N THR A 83 0.08 -5.08 11.52
CA THR A 83 -0.67 -5.30 12.76
C THR A 83 -1.21 -6.73 12.82
N SER A 84 -1.69 -7.19 13.99
CA SER A 84 -2.36 -8.49 14.08
C SER A 84 -3.53 -8.60 13.09
N ARG A 85 -4.32 -7.53 12.95
CA ARG A 85 -5.41 -7.44 11.98
C ARG A 85 -4.93 -7.58 10.53
N GLY A 86 -3.78 -6.99 10.19
CA GLY A 86 -3.18 -7.15 8.87
C GLY A 86 -2.79 -8.60 8.57
N LYS A 87 -2.31 -9.34 9.58
CA LYS A 87 -2.01 -10.77 9.46
C LYS A 87 -3.27 -11.60 9.28
N GLU A 88 -4.31 -11.35 10.08
CA GLU A 88 -5.60 -12.05 9.95
C GLU A 88 -6.18 -11.89 8.54
N VAL A 89 -6.08 -10.69 7.95
CA VAL A 89 -6.52 -10.43 6.58
C VAL A 89 -5.71 -11.19 5.53
N LEU A 90 -4.43 -11.44 5.77
CA LEU A 90 -3.59 -12.25 4.88
C LEU A 90 -3.80 -13.75 5.05
N GLU A 91 -4.18 -14.19 6.24
CA GLU A 91 -4.58 -15.58 6.51
C GLU A 91 -5.91 -15.92 5.82
N ASP A 92 -6.71 -14.91 5.49
CA ASP A 92 -7.90 -15.08 4.67
C ASP A 92 -7.51 -15.51 3.24
N ILE A 93 -7.62 -16.81 2.98
CA ILE A 93 -7.11 -17.50 1.79
C ILE A 93 -7.76 -17.03 0.46
N ASN A 94 -8.79 -16.18 0.54
CA ASN A 94 -9.54 -15.65 -0.61
C ASN A 94 -9.03 -14.30 -1.11
N LEU A 95 -8.01 -13.71 -0.49
CA LEU A 95 -7.58 -12.35 -0.82
C LEU A 95 -6.65 -12.32 -2.06
N SER A 96 -7.26 -12.41 -3.25
CA SER A 96 -6.53 -12.30 -4.52
C SER A 96 -6.14 -10.85 -4.85
N GLU A 97 -6.89 -9.86 -4.34
CA GLU A 97 -6.61 -8.43 -4.48
C GLU A 97 -7.16 -7.65 -3.27
N LEU A 98 -6.38 -6.68 -2.77
CA LEU A 98 -6.80 -5.84 -1.65
C LEU A 98 -7.49 -4.58 -2.16
N SER A 99 -8.82 -4.65 -2.26
CA SER A 99 -9.66 -3.59 -2.80
C SER A 99 -10.12 -2.59 -1.73
N PRO A 100 -10.41 -1.32 -2.09
CA PRO A 100 -11.06 -0.36 -1.19
C PRO A 100 -12.35 -0.91 -0.59
N SER A 101 -13.12 -1.67 -1.39
CA SER A 101 -14.34 -2.35 -0.95
C SER A 101 -14.12 -3.33 0.20
N PHE A 102 -12.96 -4.01 0.22
CA PHE A 102 -12.57 -4.85 1.34
C PHE A 102 -12.25 -3.99 2.55
N LEU A 103 -11.52 -2.89 2.38
CA LEU A 103 -11.15 -1.99 3.48
C LEU A 103 -12.37 -1.31 4.13
N VAL A 104 -13.46 -1.11 3.40
CA VAL A 104 -14.72 -0.52 3.91
C VAL A 104 -15.31 -1.33 5.06
N GLN A 105 -15.01 -2.62 5.19
CA GLN A 105 -15.42 -3.42 6.35
C GLN A 105 -14.83 -2.90 7.68
N PHE A 106 -13.73 -2.13 7.61
CA PHE A 106 -13.11 -1.53 8.77
C PHE A 106 -13.72 -0.16 9.06
N PRO A 107 -14.27 0.07 10.26
CA PRO A 107 -14.95 1.32 10.59
C PRO A 107 -14.00 2.53 10.50
N GLU A 108 -12.72 2.34 10.80
CA GLU A 108 -11.72 3.41 10.68
C GLU A 108 -11.50 3.86 9.23
N PHE A 109 -11.57 2.92 8.28
CA PHE A 109 -11.42 3.23 6.87
C PHE A 109 -12.70 3.81 6.27
N GLU A 110 -13.87 3.29 6.66
CA GLU A 110 -15.16 3.89 6.28
C GLU A 110 -15.25 5.36 6.74
N LEU A 111 -14.87 5.64 7.98
CA LEU A 111 -14.81 7.01 8.53
C LEU A 111 -13.83 7.89 7.73
N PHE A 112 -12.70 7.33 7.29
CA PHE A 112 -11.75 8.05 6.44
C PHE A 112 -12.35 8.41 5.08
N LEU A 113 -13.02 7.47 4.40
CA LEU A 113 -13.69 7.72 3.11
C LEU A 113 -14.80 8.76 3.24
N ARG A 114 -15.61 8.67 4.31
CA ARG A 114 -16.64 9.68 4.63
C ARG A 114 -16.06 11.08 4.81
N LYS A 115 -14.89 11.20 5.43
CA LYS A 115 -14.20 12.49 5.61
C LYS A 115 -13.54 13.02 4.34
N ALA A 116 -13.05 12.14 3.46
CA ALA A 116 -12.40 12.54 2.22
C ALA A 116 -13.37 13.06 1.14
N THR A 117 -14.67 12.78 1.30
CA THR A 117 -15.74 13.14 0.34
C THR A 117 -16.50 14.41 0.76
N ARG A 118 -15.98 15.18 1.73
CA ARG A 118 -16.65 16.37 2.29
C ARG A 118 -15.75 17.59 2.20
#